data_AF-A0A1Q9TM65-F1
#
_entry.id   AF-A0A1Q9TM65-F1
#
_cell.length_a   1.000
_cell.length_b   1.000
_cell.length_c   1.000
_cell.angle_alpha   90.00
_cell.angle_beta   90.00
_cell.angle_gamma   90.00
#
_symmetry.space_group_name_H-M   'P 1'
#
loop_
_entity.id
_entity.type
_entity.pdbx_description
1 polymer ?
#
loop_
_entity_poly.entity_id
_entity_poly.type
_entity_poly.pdbx_seq_one_letter_code
_entity_poly.pdbx_strand_id
1 'polypeptide(L)' 'MSGLYCLIGDTTGQRITSGGLVVTHTNRAELEWLFPNLRVEPIRINPAETLPVQFMPGCEGITFPLDRRQFR' A
#
# COMPACT_ATOMS: atom_id res chain seq x y z
N MET A 1 16.72 -7.75 3.88
CA MET A 1 16.41 -6.30 3.90
C MET A 1 14.95 -6.14 3.52
N SER A 2 14.08 -5.83 4.48
CA SER A 2 12.68 -5.49 4.22
C SER A 2 12.59 -4.02 3.85
N GLY A 3 12.28 -3.73 2.58
CA GLY A 3 12.02 -2.38 2.09
C GLY A 3 10.54 -2.02 2.20
N LEU A 4 10.22 -0.72 2.15
CA LEU A 4 8.85 -0.27 1.95
C LEU A 4 8.49 -0.36 0.47
N TYR A 5 7.22 -0.63 0.21
CA TYR A 5 6.61 -0.63 -1.10
C TYR A 5 5.48 0.39 -1.13
N CYS A 6 5.25 1.00 -2.28
CA CYS A 6 4.16 1.93 -2.51
C CYS A 6 3.34 1.52 -3.75
N LEU A 7 2.13 2.05 -3.83
CA LEU A 7 1.25 1.90 -4.98
C LEU A 7 1.50 3.03 -5.99
N ILE A 8 1.56 2.67 -7.27
CA ILE A 8 1.65 3.60 -8.39
C ILE A 8 0.33 3.53 -9.17
N GLY A 9 -0.29 4.70 -9.36
CA GLY A 9 -1.47 4.88 -10.18
C GLY A 9 -1.19 4.48 -11.63
N ASP A 10 -2.04 3.64 -12.20
CA ASP A 10 -1.92 3.11 -13.56
C ASP A 10 -1.94 4.20 -14.64
N THR A 11 -2.76 5.22 -14.44
CA THR A 11 -3.09 6.25 -15.43
C THR A 11 -2.11 7.41 -15.38
N THR A 12 -1.72 7.84 -14.18
CA THR A 12 -0.85 9.01 -13.97
C THR A 12 0.62 8.66 -13.76
N GLY A 13 0.93 7.39 -13.44
CA GLY A 13 2.27 6.98 -13.01
C GLY A 13 2.71 7.60 -11.68
N GLN A 14 1.81 8.28 -10.97
CA GLN A 14 2.11 8.93 -9.68
C GLN A 14 1.90 7.98 -8.51
N ARG A 15 2.59 8.26 -7.40
CA ARG A 15 2.40 7.52 -6.15
C ARG A 15 1.00 7.79 -5.61
N ILE A 16 0.34 6.74 -5.13
CA ILE A 16 -0.92 6.89 -4.42
C ILE A 16 -0.64 7.54 -3.06
N THR A 17 -1.37 8.63 -2.79
CA THR A 17 -1.28 9.38 -1.55
C THR A 17 -2.64 9.49 -0.88
N SER A 18 -2.66 9.53 0.44
CA SER A 18 -3.85 9.84 1.25
C SER A 18 -3.47 10.86 2.31
N GLY A 19 -4.22 11.97 2.39
CA GLY A 19 -3.91 13.07 3.31
C GLY A 19 -2.53 13.71 3.08
N GLY A 20 -2.01 13.66 1.85
CA GLY A 20 -0.67 14.15 1.51
C GLY A 20 0.48 13.18 1.83
N LEU A 21 0.19 12.01 2.42
CA LEU A 21 1.18 10.98 2.75
C LEU A 21 1.16 9.85 1.72
N VAL A 22 2.33 9.28 1.41
CA VAL A 22 2.45 8.17 0.46
C VAL A 22 1.96 6.88 1.11
N VAL A 23 1.04 6.18 0.46
CA VAL A 23 0.54 4.90 0.95
C VAL A 23 1.61 3.84 0.79
N THR A 24 1.94 3.15 1.89
CA THR A 24 3.03 2.17 1.92
C THR A 24 2.68 0.88 2.66
N HIS A 25 3.43 -0.17 2.35
CA HIS A 25 3.43 -1.42 3.10
C HIS A 25 4.82 -2.07 3.06
N THR A 26 5.10 -2.94 4.04
CA THR A 26 6.33 -3.73 4.11
C THR A 26 6.25 -5.02 3.27
N ASN A 27 5.04 -5.45 2.89
CA ASN A 27 4.84 -6.66 2.09
C ASN A 27 4.27 -6.31 0.70
N ARG A 28 5.09 -6.51 -0.33
CA ARG A 28 4.72 -6.31 -1.74
C ARG A 28 3.52 -7.17 -2.16
N ALA A 29 3.54 -8.46 -1.81
CA ALA A 29 2.54 -9.41 -2.27
C ALA A 29 1.15 -9.09 -1.71
N GLU A 30 1.09 -8.49 -0.52
CA GLU A 30 -0.17 -8.06 0.08
C GLU A 30 -0.75 -6.84 -0.63
N LEU A 31 0.09 -5.88 -1.03
CA LEU A 31 -0.35 -4.76 -1.87
C LEU A 31 -0.82 -5.21 -3.25
N GLU A 32 -0.08 -6.12 -3.90
CA GLU A 32 -0.46 -6.66 -5.22
C GLU A 32 -1.79 -7.43 -5.15
N TRP A 33 -2.08 -8.07 -4.01
CA TRP A 33 -3.34 -8.77 -3.82
C TRP A 33 -4.52 -7.82 -3.55
N LEU A 34 -4.34 -6.80 -2.71
CA LEU A 34 -5.39 -5.82 -2.39
C LEU A 34 -5.71 -4.89 -3.56
N PHE A 35 -4.69 -4.52 -4.34
CA PHE A 35 -4.80 -3.56 -5.43
C PHE A 35 -4.27 -4.17 -6.74
N PRO A 36 -4.96 -5.19 -7.29
CA PRO A 36 -4.45 -5.97 -8.43
C PRO A 36 -4.29 -5.16 -9.72
N ASN A 37 -4.94 -4.01 -9.82
CA ASN A 37 -4.86 -3.12 -10.99
C ASN A 37 -3.77 -2.04 -10.84
N LEU A 38 -3.13 -1.94 -9.67
CA LEU A 38 -2.09 -0.94 -9.40
C LEU A 38 -0.71 -1.58 -9.44
N ARG A 39 0.28 -0.80 -9.87
CA ARG A 39 1.66 -1.24 -9.87
C ARG A 39 2.26 -1.04 -8.48
N VAL A 40 3.01 -2.03 -7.99
CA VAL A 40 3.70 -1.95 -6.70
C VAL A 40 5.21 -1.79 -6.92
N GLU A 41 5.78 -0.74 -6.34
CA GLU A 41 7.21 -0.44 -6.46
C GLU A 41 7.90 -0.25 -5.11
N PRO A 42 9.17 -0.67 -4.97
CA PRO A 42 9.96 -0.37 -3.79
C PRO A 42 10.21 1.14 -3.68
N ILE A 43 10.17 1.66 -2.45
CA ILE A 43 10.37 3.08 -2.19
C ILE A 43 11.33 3.31 -1.02
N ARG A 44 12.12 4.39 -1.13
CA ARG A 44 12.84 4.99 -0.01
C ARG A 44 12.30 6.40 0.18
N ILE A 45 11.66 6.63 1.31
CA ILE A 45 11.02 7.89 1.67
C ILE A 45 11.13 8.09 3.18
N ASN A 46 11.02 9.34 3.65
CA ASN A 46 11.00 9.64 5.07
C ASN A 46 9.77 8.97 5.71
N PRO A 47 9.92 8.22 6.82
CA PRO A 47 8.78 7.63 7.53
C PRO A 47 7.68 8.64 7.89
N ALA A 48 8.03 9.90 8.16
CA ALA A 48 7.07 10.96 8.44
C ALA A 48 6.16 11.32 7.25
N GLU A 49 6.55 10.95 6.03
CA GLU A 49 5.81 11.19 4.79
C GLU A 49 5.06 9.94 4.31
N THR A 50 5.00 8.89 5.15
CA THR A 50 4.35 7.62 4.82
C THR A 50 3.06 7.41 5.59
N LEU A 51 2.11 6.75 4.94
CA LEU A 51 0.90 6.23 5.55
C LEU A 51 0.86 4.72 5.33
N PRO A 52 1.03 3.90 6.37
CA PRO A 52 0.78 2.46 6.26
C PRO A 52 -0.63 2.19 5.74
N VAL A 53 -0.78 1.26 4.79
CA VAL A 53 -2.06 1.00 4.10
C VAL A 53 -3.23 0.69 5.03
N GLN A 54 -2.97 0.07 6.20
CA GLN A 54 -3.98 -0.20 7.24
C GLN A 54 -4.65 1.06 7.82
N PHE A 55 -4.01 2.22 7.66
CA PHE A 55 -4.54 3.53 8.09
C PHE A 55 -5.09 4.35 6.92
N MET A 56 -5.11 3.79 5.70
CA MET A 56 -5.73 4.45 4.56
C MET A 56 -7.26 4.37 4.69
N PRO A 57 -7.99 5.47 4.40
CA PRO A 57 -9.45 5.44 4.34
C PRO A 57 -9.97 4.33 3.43
N GLY A 58 -10.90 3.52 3.94
CA GLY A 58 -11.46 2.35 3.25
C GLY A 58 -10.66 1.05 3.46
N CYS A 59 -9.54 1.09 4.20
CA CYS A 59 -8.71 -0.07 4.53
C CYS A 59 -8.61 -0.35 6.04
N GLU A 60 -9.33 0.40 6.88
CA GLU A 60 -9.27 0.29 8.34
C GLU A 60 -9.77 -1.06 8.87
N GLY A 61 -10.64 -1.74 8.10
CA GLY A 61 -11.14 -3.06 8.43
C GLY A 61 -10.20 -4.21 8.02
N ILE A 62 -9.11 -3.92 7.31
CA ILE A 62 -8.20 -4.95 6.81
C ILE A 62 -7.20 -5.31 7.91
N THR A 63 -7.18 -6.60 8.26
CA THR A 63 -6.19 -7.15 9.19
C THR A 63 -5.00 -7.69 8.41
N PHE A 64 -3.78 -7.34 8.85
CA PHE A 64 -2.52 -7.84 8.31
C PHE A 64 -1.83 -8.77 9.32
N PRO A 65 -1.14 -9.84 8.87
CA PRO A 65 -1.00 -10.28 7.48
C PRO A 65 -2.32 -10.78 6.90
N LEU A 66 -2.47 -10.68 5.57
CA LEU A 66 -3.75 -10.96 4.91
C LEU A 66 -4.10 -12.45 5.01
N ASP A 67 -5.30 -12.75 5.54
CA ASP A 67 -5.93 -14.05 5.38
C ASP A 67 -6.93 -14.01 4.23
N ARG A 68 -6.60 -14.66 3.11
CA ARG A 68 -7.44 -14.71 1.91
C ARG A 68 -8.86 -15.23 2.17
N ARG A 69 -9.08 -15.96 3.28
CA ARG A 69 -10.42 -16.44 3.67
C ARG A 69 -11.35 -15.31 4.14
N GLN A 70 -10.80 -14.17 4.54
CA GLN A 70 -11.56 -13.02 5.05
C GLN A 70 -12.24 -12.19 3.96
N PHE A 71 -11.92 -12.40 2.69
CA PHE A 71 -12.37 -11.57 1.56
C PHE A 71 -13.33 -12.32 0.62
N ARG A 72 -14.30 -13.03 1.21
CA ARG A 72 -15.32 -13.82 0.51
C ARG A 72 -16.61 -13.06 0.24
#